data_AF-W5J6R5-F1
#
_entry.id   AF-W5J6R5-F1
#
_cell.length_a   1.000
_cell.length_b   1.000
_cell.length_c   1.000
_cell.angle_alpha   90.00
_cell.angle_beta   90.00
_cell.angle_gamma   90.00
#
_symmetry.space_group_name_H-M   'P 1'
#
loop_
_entity.id
_entity.type
_entity.pdbx_description
1 polymer ?
#
loop_
_entity_poly.entity_id
_entity_poly.type
_entity_poly.pdbx_seq_one_letter_code
_entity_poly.pdbx_strand_id
1 'polypeptide(L)'
;MPIKVLSSDDWFEISLVRQTTSTISFQWTFRNPLDIPYDLFKVEQCYSVKRDRWQTVYWGTGANLTVRNLEQNLCYSFRATVLHQPTDGADFQYVYQSPIFKACTLPNVPSTMGVYRAVKKGQPGLVRRLLYTRPELVNVPVHGETFLYLAVRIGSVDLVNVLLDSGANIDLGVPDTGVTPLHLAVYDRNLTLVRHLIERGANLQAQNCVGMTIGHYAIDTNDLTMVKYVLGQGISLETRDRCHWTLIFRAIYMRASVDVVRHLLERKCRLKVKDRLRLTPLYYANMVGNEEIIRLLRRRLKI
;
A
#
# COMPACT_ATOMS: atom_id res chain seq x y z
N MET A 1 -28.94 11.47 4.16
CA MET A 1 -28.36 12.83 4.08
C MET A 1 -29.23 13.63 3.11
N PRO A 2 -29.46 14.93 3.35
CA PRO A 2 -30.18 15.76 2.39
C PRO A 2 -29.42 15.78 1.06
N ILE A 3 -30.15 15.68 -0.05
CA ILE A 3 -29.60 15.80 -1.41
C ILE A 3 -29.04 17.22 -1.54
N LYS A 4 -27.72 17.35 -1.64
CA LYS A 4 -27.06 18.66 -1.81
C LYS A 4 -26.92 18.93 -3.30
N VAL A 5 -27.63 19.93 -3.82
CA VAL A 5 -27.45 20.41 -5.19
C VAL A 5 -26.08 21.09 -5.30
N LEU A 6 -25.29 20.68 -6.28
CA LEU A 6 -23.93 21.16 -6.52
C LEU A 6 -23.84 22.15 -7.68
N SER A 7 -24.66 21.94 -8.70
CA SER A 7 -24.74 22.78 -9.90
C SER A 7 -26.07 22.53 -10.58
N SER A 8 -26.65 23.55 -11.20
CA SER A 8 -27.88 23.42 -11.99
C SER A 8 -27.87 24.42 -13.12
N ASP A 9 -28.44 24.05 -14.26
CA ASP A 9 -28.78 24.96 -15.35
C ASP A 9 -30.18 24.62 -15.88
N ASP A 10 -30.54 25.20 -17.03
CA ASP A 10 -31.84 25.00 -17.66
C ASP A 10 -32.05 23.56 -18.17
N TRP A 11 -30.98 22.78 -18.33
CA TRP A 11 -30.98 21.44 -18.93
C TRP A 11 -30.80 20.32 -17.90
N PHE A 12 -30.04 20.54 -16.83
CA PHE A 12 -29.80 19.52 -15.80
C PHE A 12 -29.51 20.10 -14.42
N GLU A 13 -29.67 19.24 -13.41
CA GLU A 13 -29.29 19.45 -12.02
C GLU A 13 -28.32 18.36 -11.59
N ILE A 14 -27.21 18.73 -10.95
CA ILE A 14 -26.23 17.82 -10.38
C ILE A 14 -26.37 17.83 -8.86
N SER A 15 -26.61 16.67 -8.29
CA SER A 15 -26.73 16.50 -6.85
C SER A 15 -25.77 15.46 -6.29
N LEU A 16 -25.33 15.67 -5.04
CA LEU A 16 -24.57 14.70 -4.26
C LEU A 16 -25.55 13.69 -3.63
N VAL A 17 -25.44 12.41 -4.01
CA VAL A 17 -26.35 11.36 -3.55
C VAL A 17 -25.76 10.54 -2.41
N ARG A 18 -24.47 10.19 -2.50
CA ARG A 18 -23.79 9.36 -1.50
C ARG A 18 -22.34 9.76 -1.35
N GLN A 19 -21.86 9.81 -0.11
CA GLN A 19 -20.46 10.01 0.22
C GLN A 19 -20.05 9.08 1.37
N THR A 20 -19.07 8.22 1.14
CA THR A 20 -18.51 7.29 2.14
C THR A 20 -17.11 7.72 2.57
N THR A 21 -16.26 6.83 3.09
CA THR A 21 -14.84 7.11 3.35
C THR A 21 -13.93 6.88 2.14
N SER A 22 -14.41 6.13 1.14
CA SER A 22 -13.63 5.74 -0.05
C SER A 22 -14.28 6.23 -1.35
N THR A 23 -15.61 6.35 -1.37
CA THR A 23 -16.38 6.62 -2.59
C THR A 23 -17.33 7.81 -2.49
N ILE A 24 -17.66 8.40 -3.63
CA ILE A 24 -18.66 9.44 -3.78
C ILE A 24 -19.51 9.17 -5.03
N SER A 25 -20.78 9.55 -4.98
CA SER A 25 -21.73 9.35 -6.07
C SER A 25 -22.50 10.64 -6.35
N PHE A 26 -22.57 11.01 -7.62
CA PHE A 26 -23.33 12.16 -8.11
C PHE A 26 -24.51 11.68 -8.95
N GLN A 27 -25.58 12.46 -8.95
CA GLN A 27 -26.72 12.26 -9.83
C GLN A 27 -26.94 13.49 -10.70
N TRP A 28 -27.02 13.26 -12.00
CA TRP A 28 -27.60 14.19 -12.95
C TRP A 28 -29.09 13.91 -13.05
N THR A 29 -29.89 14.95 -12.87
CA THR A 29 -31.31 14.98 -13.13
C THR A 29 -31.53 15.94 -14.28
N PHE A 30 -31.92 15.43 -15.44
CA PHE A 30 -32.17 16.24 -16.63
C PHE A 30 -33.57 16.86 -16.52
N ARG A 31 -33.66 18.17 -16.75
CA ARG A 31 -34.89 18.95 -16.64
C ARG A 31 -35.58 18.95 -18.00
N ASN A 32 -36.87 18.63 -17.99
CA ASN A 32 -37.69 18.31 -19.17
C ASN A 32 -37.16 17.12 -19.97
N PRO A 33 -38.00 16.15 -20.39
CA PRO A 33 -37.71 15.49 -21.64
C PRO A 33 -37.79 16.62 -22.68
N LEU A 34 -36.72 16.80 -23.46
CA LEU A 34 -36.90 17.38 -24.77
C LEU A 34 -38.11 16.72 -25.43
N ASP A 35 -38.96 17.50 -26.10
CA ASP A 35 -40.27 17.11 -26.63
C ASP A 35 -40.27 15.92 -27.63
N ILE A 36 -39.15 15.20 -27.78
CA ILE A 36 -38.91 14.21 -28.82
C ILE A 36 -38.25 12.93 -28.24
N PRO A 37 -38.77 11.72 -28.55
CA PRO A 37 -38.34 10.45 -27.94
C PRO A 37 -36.92 9.95 -28.33
N TYR A 38 -36.20 10.66 -29.19
CA TYR A 38 -34.90 10.21 -29.74
C TYR A 38 -33.68 10.99 -29.21
N ASP A 39 -33.88 11.82 -28.20
CA ASP A 39 -32.79 12.62 -27.65
C ASP A 39 -31.94 11.81 -26.69
N LEU A 40 -30.64 11.81 -26.97
CA LEU A 40 -29.67 10.92 -26.38
C LEU A 40 -28.67 11.73 -25.57
N PHE A 41 -28.48 11.33 -24.31
CA PHE A 41 -27.51 11.97 -23.42
C PHE A 41 -26.20 11.21 -23.48
N LYS A 42 -25.11 11.98 -23.62
CA LYS A 42 -23.74 11.50 -23.46
C LYS A 42 -23.13 12.21 -22.27
N VAL A 43 -22.70 11.46 -21.25
CA VAL A 43 -21.91 12.03 -20.16
C VAL A 43 -20.48 11.51 -20.26
N GLU A 44 -19.55 12.45 -20.32
CA GLU A 44 -18.12 12.18 -20.39
C GLU A 44 -17.45 12.61 -19.11
N GLN A 45 -16.54 11.77 -18.63
CA GLN A 45 -15.73 11.98 -17.45
C GLN A 45 -14.26 12.12 -17.86
N CYS A 46 -13.56 13.04 -17.22
CA CYS A 46 -12.13 13.19 -17.33
C CYS A 46 -11.51 13.37 -15.93
N TYR A 47 -10.38 12.69 -15.70
CA TYR A 47 -9.61 12.78 -14.45
C TYR A 47 -8.85 14.12 -14.34
N SER A 48 -8.58 14.78 -15.46
CA SER A 48 -7.94 16.10 -15.49
C SER A 48 -8.15 16.76 -16.83
N VAL A 49 -8.84 17.91 -16.86
CA VAL A 49 -9.05 18.71 -18.08
C VAL A 49 -7.73 18.97 -18.83
N LYS A 50 -6.60 19.08 -18.11
CA LYS A 50 -5.26 19.31 -18.71
C LYS A 50 -4.75 18.15 -19.56
N ARG A 51 -5.28 16.93 -19.39
CA ARG A 51 -4.87 15.74 -20.14
C ARG A 51 -5.77 15.45 -21.34
N ASP A 52 -6.90 16.16 -21.45
CA ASP A 52 -7.92 16.07 -22.52
C ASP A 52 -8.33 14.64 -22.95
N ARG A 53 -8.25 13.68 -22.03
CA ARG A 53 -8.68 12.29 -22.26
C ARG A 53 -10.05 12.09 -21.63
N TRP A 54 -11.08 12.38 -22.41
CA TRP A 54 -12.47 12.18 -22.03
C TRP A 54 -12.89 10.74 -22.28
N GLN A 55 -13.46 10.10 -21.24
CA GLN A 55 -14.05 8.79 -21.34
C GLN A 55 -15.56 8.93 -21.25
N THR A 56 -16.29 8.31 -22.18
CA THR A 56 -17.75 8.27 -22.07
C THR A 56 -18.14 7.29 -20.97
N VAL A 57 -18.87 7.78 -19.96
CA VAL A 57 -19.30 6.99 -18.80
C VAL A 57 -20.78 6.62 -18.87
N TYR A 58 -21.54 7.27 -19.75
CA TYR A 58 -22.94 6.95 -19.99
C TYR A 58 -23.40 7.34 -21.38
N TRP A 59 -24.27 6.49 -21.94
CA TRP A 59 -25.11 6.72 -23.10
C TRP A 59 -26.52 6.24 -22.76
N GLY A 60 -27.54 7.06 -23.03
CA GLY A 60 -28.92 6.58 -22.88
C GLY A 60 -29.98 7.67 -22.95
N THR A 61 -31.23 7.22 -22.86
CA THR A 61 -32.45 8.03 -22.82
C THR A 61 -33.04 7.96 -21.41
N GLY A 62 -33.46 9.09 -20.82
CA GLY A 62 -34.05 9.13 -19.48
C GLY A 62 -33.79 10.42 -18.69
N ALA A 63 -34.48 10.58 -17.56
CA ALA A 63 -34.44 11.82 -16.75
C ALA A 63 -33.35 11.83 -15.67
N ASN A 64 -32.73 10.69 -15.35
CA ASN A 64 -31.76 10.58 -14.26
C ASN A 64 -30.59 9.68 -14.60
N LEU A 65 -29.37 10.14 -14.31
CA LEU A 65 -28.13 9.37 -14.38
C LEU A 65 -27.42 9.44 -13.02
N THR A 66 -27.07 8.30 -12.44
CA THR A 66 -26.19 8.27 -11.26
C THR A 66 -24.82 7.75 -11.63
N VAL A 67 -23.77 8.58 -11.49
CA VAL A 67 -22.39 8.10 -11.52
C VAL A 67 -22.00 7.73 -10.10
N ARG A 68 -21.70 6.44 -9.90
CA ARG A 68 -21.50 5.83 -8.59
C ARG A 68 -20.04 5.48 -8.36
N ASN A 69 -19.68 5.37 -7.09
CA ASN A 69 -18.42 4.77 -6.64
C ASN A 69 -17.15 5.48 -7.15
N LEU A 70 -17.22 6.79 -7.38
CA LEU A 70 -16.03 7.58 -7.72
C LEU A 70 -15.09 7.64 -6.53
N GLU A 71 -13.79 7.51 -6.76
CA GLU A 71 -12.79 7.60 -5.70
C GLU A 71 -12.74 9.03 -5.11
N GLN A 72 -12.69 9.12 -3.78
CA GLN A 72 -12.56 10.41 -3.11
C GLN A 72 -11.16 11.05 -3.27
N ASN A 73 -11.10 12.38 -3.14
CA ASN A 73 -9.94 13.25 -3.35
C ASN A 73 -9.41 13.31 -4.78
N LEU A 74 -10.21 12.95 -5.77
CA LEU A 74 -9.93 13.21 -7.17
C LEU A 74 -10.73 14.40 -7.67
N CYS A 75 -10.14 15.14 -8.60
CA CYS A 75 -10.85 16.15 -9.36
C CYS A 75 -11.40 15.45 -10.59
N TYR A 76 -12.72 15.24 -10.61
CA TYR A 76 -13.37 14.78 -11.82
C TYR A 76 -13.94 15.98 -12.55
N SER A 77 -13.76 15.97 -13.86
CA SER A 77 -14.41 16.93 -14.76
C SER A 77 -15.44 16.15 -15.55
N PHE A 78 -16.67 16.65 -15.52
CA PHE A 78 -17.78 16.07 -16.24
C PHE A 78 -18.27 17.07 -17.27
N ARG A 79 -18.67 16.56 -18.42
CA ARG A 79 -19.44 17.31 -19.41
C ARG A 79 -20.60 16.44 -19.89
N ALA A 80 -21.76 17.03 -20.01
CA ALA A 80 -22.93 16.42 -20.61
C ALA A 80 -23.11 17.00 -22.01
N THR A 81 -23.36 16.13 -22.97
CA THR A 81 -23.71 16.50 -24.34
C THR A 81 -25.07 15.92 -24.66
N VAL A 82 -25.96 16.76 -25.17
CA VAL A 82 -27.27 16.37 -25.67
C VAL A 82 -27.18 16.27 -27.19
N LEU A 83 -27.55 15.10 -27.69
CA LEU A 83 -27.61 14.81 -29.12
C LEU A 83 -29.06 14.55 -29.50
N HIS A 84 -29.48 15.16 -30.61
CA HIS A 84 -30.76 14.90 -31.22
C HIS A 84 -30.56 13.96 -32.41
N GLN A 85 -31.37 12.91 -32.50
CA GLN A 85 -31.47 12.11 -33.70
C GLN A 85 -32.67 12.58 -34.53
N PRO A 86 -32.44 13.17 -35.71
CA PRO A 86 -33.53 13.57 -36.59
C PRO A 86 -34.37 12.37 -37.05
N THR A 87 -35.67 12.57 -37.24
CA THR A 87 -36.65 11.52 -37.60
C THR A 87 -36.42 10.88 -38.96
N ASP A 88 -35.60 11.49 -39.81
CA ASP A 88 -35.23 11.01 -41.15
C ASP A 88 -34.08 9.99 -41.14
N GLY A 89 -33.54 9.65 -39.95
CA GLY A 89 -32.45 8.70 -39.80
C GLY A 89 -31.06 9.29 -40.10
N ALA A 90 -30.94 10.61 -40.19
CA ALA A 90 -29.68 11.30 -40.31
C ALA A 90 -28.78 11.16 -39.06
N ASP A 91 -27.50 11.49 -39.21
CA ASP A 91 -26.51 11.46 -38.13
C ASP A 91 -26.94 12.35 -36.94
N PHE A 92 -26.53 11.97 -35.73
CA PHE A 92 -26.82 12.72 -34.50
C PHE A 92 -26.33 14.17 -34.59
N GLN A 93 -27.22 15.10 -34.27
CA GLN A 93 -26.93 16.53 -34.24
C GLN A 93 -26.65 17.01 -32.82
N TYR A 94 -25.65 17.88 -32.66
CA TYR A 94 -25.33 18.49 -31.38
C TYR A 94 -26.36 19.56 -31.03
N VAL A 95 -27.14 19.32 -29.97
CA VAL A 95 -28.13 20.27 -29.46
C VAL A 95 -27.51 21.17 -28.40
N TYR A 96 -26.76 20.56 -27.49
CA TYR A 96 -26.24 21.27 -26.33
C TYR A 96 -25.01 20.59 -25.75
N GLN A 97 -24.09 21.39 -25.23
CA GLN A 97 -22.94 20.93 -24.45
C GLN A 97 -22.85 21.74 -23.15
N SER A 98 -22.81 21.05 -22.02
CA SER A 98 -22.75 21.69 -20.71
C SER A 98 -21.40 22.36 -20.46
N PRO A 99 -21.35 23.41 -19.61
CA PRO A 99 -20.08 23.82 -19.02
C PRO A 99 -19.45 22.64 -18.26
N ILE A 100 -18.11 22.65 -18.16
CA ILE A 100 -17.39 21.59 -17.46
C ILE A 100 -17.68 21.70 -15.96
N PHE A 101 -18.41 20.72 -15.44
CA PHE A 101 -18.61 20.58 -14.00
C PHE A 101 -17.37 19.94 -13.39
N LYS A 102 -16.66 20.68 -12.53
CA LYS A 102 -15.52 20.16 -11.76
C LYS A 102 -15.99 19.70 -10.39
N ALA A 103 -16.11 18.39 -10.23
CA ALA A 103 -16.35 17.78 -8.94
C ALA A 103 -15.01 17.58 -8.23
N CYS A 104 -14.62 18.54 -7.40
CA CYS A 104 -13.61 18.30 -6.39
C CYS A 104 -14.24 17.38 -5.34
N THR A 105 -13.93 16.09 -5.38
CA THR A 105 -14.36 15.12 -4.36
C THR A 105 -13.57 15.30 -3.06
N LEU A 106 -13.18 16.54 -2.75
CA LEU A 106 -12.55 16.94 -1.51
C LEU A 106 -13.66 17.00 -0.46
N PRO A 107 -13.74 16.04 0.47
CA PRO A 107 -14.64 16.20 1.59
C PRO A 107 -14.05 17.27 2.52
N ASN A 108 -14.88 17.97 3.29
CA ASN A 108 -14.44 18.60 4.56
C ASN A 108 -14.06 17.55 5.63
N VAL A 109 -13.75 16.33 5.22
CA VAL A 109 -13.63 15.14 6.05
C VAL A 109 -12.45 14.31 5.53
N PRO A 110 -11.43 14.05 6.35
CA PRO A 110 -10.30 13.22 5.93
C PRO A 110 -10.75 11.85 5.44
N SER A 111 -10.05 11.35 4.42
CA SER A 111 -10.22 10.01 3.88
C SER A 111 -8.87 9.29 3.83
N THR A 112 -8.90 7.97 3.80
CA THR A 112 -7.70 7.12 3.85
C THR A 112 -6.72 7.47 2.72
N MET A 113 -7.22 7.70 1.50
CA MET A 113 -6.40 8.10 0.36
C MET A 113 -5.78 9.50 0.54
N GLY A 114 -6.46 10.40 1.25
CA GLY A 114 -5.93 11.74 1.58
C GLY A 114 -4.73 11.65 2.52
N VAL A 115 -4.84 10.82 3.56
CA VAL A 115 -3.74 10.54 4.49
C VAL A 115 -2.59 9.84 3.76
N TYR A 116 -2.88 8.81 2.95
CA TYR A 116 -1.88 8.12 2.12
C TYR A 116 -1.05 9.09 1.28
N ARG A 117 -1.71 10.03 0.58
CA ARG A 117 -1.01 11.03 -0.25
C ARG A 117 -0.19 12.01 0.57
N ALA A 118 -0.65 12.39 1.75
CA ALA A 118 0.11 13.25 2.67
C ALA A 118 1.39 12.54 3.16
N VAL A 119 1.30 11.26 3.51
CA VAL A 119 2.47 10.43 3.87
C VAL A 119 3.41 10.27 2.67
N LYS A 120 2.90 9.92 1.49
CA LYS A 120 3.69 9.75 0.26
C LYS A 120 4.46 11.03 -0.12
N LYS A 121 3.90 12.21 0.17
CA LYS A 121 4.53 13.50 -0.07
C LYS A 121 5.46 13.97 1.05
N GLY A 122 5.61 13.22 2.14
CA GLY A 122 6.48 13.63 3.25
C GLY A 122 5.93 14.78 4.08
N GLN A 123 4.61 14.89 4.27
CA GLN A 123 3.96 16.03 4.95
C GLN A 123 3.46 15.68 6.37
N PRO A 124 4.35 15.58 7.39
CA PRO A 124 3.97 15.12 8.73
C PRO A 124 2.93 16.01 9.41
N GLY A 125 3.00 17.34 9.23
CA GLY A 125 2.02 18.27 9.80
C GLY A 125 0.61 18.08 9.23
N LEU A 126 0.50 17.76 7.93
CA LEU A 126 -0.79 17.45 7.31
C LEU A 126 -1.31 16.10 7.79
N VAL A 127 -0.46 15.07 7.87
CA VAL A 127 -0.83 13.75 8.40
C VAL A 127 -1.39 13.87 9.82
N ARG A 128 -0.71 14.61 10.71
CA ARG A 128 -1.17 14.85 12.08
C ARG A 128 -2.56 15.48 12.11
N ARG A 129 -2.81 16.50 11.29
CA ARG A 129 -4.11 17.19 11.24
C ARG A 129 -5.23 16.28 10.72
N LEU A 130 -4.95 15.50 9.68
CA LEU A 130 -5.92 14.57 9.11
C LEU A 130 -6.29 13.46 10.09
N LEU A 131 -5.30 12.87 10.77
CA LEU A 131 -5.52 11.81 11.76
C LEU A 131 -6.09 12.32 13.08
N TYR A 132 -5.81 13.56 13.48
CA TYR A 132 -6.49 14.19 14.62
C TYR A 132 -8.01 14.28 14.39
N THR A 133 -8.42 14.58 13.17
CA THR A 133 -9.84 14.70 12.81
C THR A 133 -10.50 13.33 12.64
N ARG A 134 -9.75 12.32 12.16
CA ARG A 134 -10.23 10.93 11.99
C ARG A 134 -9.17 9.90 12.38
N PRO A 135 -9.04 9.60 13.68
CA PRO A 135 -8.07 8.63 14.17
C PRO A 135 -8.28 7.21 13.62
N GLU A 136 -9.52 6.85 13.28
CA GLU A 136 -9.89 5.53 12.78
C GLU A 136 -9.19 5.14 11.46
N LEU A 137 -8.65 6.12 10.72
CA LEU A 137 -7.99 5.89 9.45
C LEU A 137 -6.56 5.34 9.59
N VAL A 138 -5.91 5.52 10.75
CA VAL A 138 -4.45 5.37 10.89
C VAL A 138 -3.92 3.97 10.50
N ASN A 139 -4.73 2.93 10.72
CA ASN A 139 -4.37 1.53 10.47
C ASN A 139 -5.01 0.95 9.19
N VAL A 140 -5.77 1.75 8.43
CA VAL A 140 -6.45 1.27 7.22
C VAL A 140 -5.43 1.13 6.09
N PRO A 141 -5.24 -0.07 5.51
CA PRO A 141 -4.27 -0.27 4.44
C PRO A 141 -4.75 0.36 3.14
N VAL A 142 -3.81 0.91 2.36
CA VAL A 142 -4.02 1.44 1.02
C VAL A 142 -3.02 0.78 0.08
N HIS A 143 -3.51 0.19 -1.02
CA HIS A 143 -2.69 -0.61 -1.94
C HIS A 143 -1.91 -1.74 -1.24
N GLY A 144 -2.50 -2.35 -0.21
CA GLY A 144 -1.87 -3.40 0.59
C GLY A 144 -0.95 -2.89 1.71
N GLU A 145 -0.77 -1.58 1.88
CA GLU A 145 0.21 -1.07 2.85
C GLU A 145 -0.44 -0.12 3.86
N THR A 146 -0.01 -0.22 5.12
CA THR A 146 -0.37 0.75 6.16
C THR A 146 0.41 2.05 5.97
N PHE A 147 -0.07 3.15 6.53
CA PHE A 147 0.67 4.41 6.50
C PHE A 147 2.04 4.31 7.16
N LEU A 148 2.14 3.53 8.25
CA LEU A 148 3.40 3.32 8.95
C LEU A 148 4.40 2.55 8.09
N TYR A 149 3.94 1.51 7.40
CA TYR A 149 4.77 0.76 6.45
C TYR A 149 5.30 1.68 5.33
N LEU A 150 4.44 2.53 4.76
CA LEU A 150 4.83 3.51 3.76
C LEU A 150 5.86 4.52 4.31
N ALA A 151 5.68 5.02 5.54
CA ALA A 151 6.61 5.95 6.16
C ALA A 151 8.01 5.34 6.38
N VAL A 152 8.06 4.07 6.79
CA VAL A 152 9.31 3.31 6.90
C VAL A 152 9.97 3.15 5.54
N ARG A 153 9.21 2.78 4.50
CA ARG A 153 9.74 2.67 3.13
C ARG A 153 10.32 3.97 2.59
N ILE A 154 9.70 5.10 2.96
CA ILE A 154 10.20 6.43 2.59
C ILE A 154 11.47 6.78 3.38
N GLY A 155 11.73 6.12 4.51
CA GLY A 155 12.89 6.41 5.37
C GLY A 155 12.65 7.56 6.35
N SER A 156 11.41 8.03 6.53
CA SER A 156 11.12 9.25 7.31
C SER A 156 10.79 8.94 8.77
N VAL A 157 11.74 9.22 9.66
CA VAL A 157 11.56 9.10 11.12
C VAL A 157 10.44 10.03 11.63
N ASP A 158 10.32 11.23 11.08
CA ASP A 158 9.27 12.19 11.46
C ASP A 158 7.86 11.67 11.16
N LEU A 159 7.67 11.07 9.96
CA LEU A 159 6.40 10.45 9.62
C LEU A 159 6.11 9.23 10.50
N VAL A 160 7.13 8.42 10.77
CA VAL A 160 7.00 7.28 11.69
C VAL A 160 6.54 7.76 13.07
N ASN A 161 7.13 8.82 13.61
CA ASN A 161 6.72 9.41 14.89
C ASN A 161 5.27 9.90 14.86
N VAL A 162 4.91 10.73 13.86
CA VAL A 162 3.54 11.24 13.76
C VAL A 162 2.51 10.11 13.68
N LEU A 163 2.79 9.05 12.94
CA LEU A 163 1.88 7.93 12.77
C LEU A 163 1.76 7.10 14.05
N LEU A 164 2.88 6.78 14.71
CA LEU A 164 2.88 6.07 15.99
C LEU A 164 2.17 6.87 17.09
N ASP A 165 2.41 8.19 17.15
CA ASP A 165 1.72 9.09 18.08
C ASP A 165 0.21 9.20 17.78
N SER A 166 -0.19 8.96 16.53
CA SER A 166 -1.59 8.92 16.10
C SER A 166 -2.24 7.55 16.28
N GLY A 167 -1.58 6.58 16.95
CA GLY A 167 -2.12 5.26 17.23
C GLY A 167 -1.92 4.21 16.12
N ALA A 168 -0.93 4.41 15.23
CA ALA A 168 -0.54 3.36 14.30
C ALA A 168 -0.03 2.13 15.05
N ASN A 169 -0.53 0.95 14.67
CA ASN A 169 -0.06 -0.31 15.21
C ASN A 169 1.32 -0.63 14.59
N ILE A 170 2.36 -0.62 15.44
CA ILE A 170 3.76 -0.81 15.04
C ILE A 170 4.05 -2.17 14.42
N ASP A 171 3.27 -3.19 14.79
CA ASP A 171 3.44 -4.58 14.35
C ASP A 171 2.45 -4.97 13.24
N LEU A 172 1.63 -4.02 12.76
CA LEU A 172 0.64 -4.30 11.72
C LEU A 172 1.35 -4.58 10.39
N GLY A 173 1.37 -5.86 10.02
CA GLY A 173 1.93 -6.35 8.78
C GLY A 173 1.08 -6.02 7.56
N VAL A 174 1.73 -5.99 6.39
CA VAL A 174 1.07 -5.99 5.08
C VAL A 174 0.13 -7.21 4.98
N PRO A 175 -1.15 -7.06 4.58
CA PRO A 175 -2.14 -8.14 4.65
C PRO A 175 -1.74 -9.45 3.96
N ASP A 176 -1.12 -9.39 2.79
CA ASP A 176 -0.81 -10.58 1.99
C ASP A 176 0.45 -11.31 2.47
N THR A 177 1.41 -10.56 3.01
CA THR A 177 2.75 -11.09 3.31
C THR A 177 3.05 -11.17 4.79
N GLY A 178 2.28 -10.49 5.65
CA GLY A 178 2.54 -10.36 7.08
C GLY A 178 3.82 -9.59 7.40
N VAL A 179 4.43 -8.91 6.42
CA VAL A 179 5.68 -8.16 6.61
C VAL A 179 5.38 -6.90 7.41
N THR A 180 5.93 -6.82 8.62
CA THR A 180 5.78 -5.66 9.51
C THR A 180 6.73 -4.52 9.11
N PRO A 181 6.48 -3.28 9.57
CA PRO A 181 7.39 -2.17 9.37
C PRO A 181 8.83 -2.47 9.82
N LEU A 182 9.03 -3.23 10.91
CA LEU A 182 10.38 -3.60 11.38
C LEU A 182 11.10 -4.55 10.41
N HIS A 183 10.39 -5.50 9.79
CA HIS A 183 10.98 -6.37 8.76
C HIS A 183 11.49 -5.55 7.58
N LEU A 184 10.69 -4.58 7.12
CA LEU A 184 11.08 -3.69 6.03
C LEU A 184 12.31 -2.85 6.40
N ALA A 185 12.32 -2.23 7.58
CA ALA A 185 13.44 -1.40 8.02
C ALA A 185 14.76 -2.18 8.07
N VAL A 186 14.71 -3.46 8.49
CA VAL A 186 15.86 -4.36 8.48
C VAL A 186 16.29 -4.69 7.05
N TYR A 187 15.35 -5.04 6.17
CA TYR A 187 15.63 -5.35 4.76
C TYR A 187 16.28 -4.18 4.03
N ASP A 188 15.78 -2.96 4.26
CA ASP A 188 16.29 -1.73 3.67
C ASP A 188 17.62 -1.25 4.29
N ARG A 189 18.18 -2.02 5.26
CA ARG A 189 19.46 -1.75 5.93
C ARG A 189 19.49 -0.42 6.68
N ASN A 190 18.31 0.14 7.01
CA ASN A 190 18.20 1.43 7.69
C ASN A 190 18.29 1.26 9.21
N LEU A 191 19.53 1.16 9.73
CA LEU A 191 19.79 0.98 11.17
C LEU A 191 19.15 2.06 12.05
N THR A 192 18.98 3.29 11.55
CA THR A 192 18.32 4.35 12.30
C THR A 192 16.85 4.04 12.50
N LEU A 193 16.14 3.63 11.45
CA LEU A 193 14.74 3.20 11.58
C LEU A 193 14.59 1.89 12.37
N VAL A 194 15.51 0.95 12.21
CA VAL A 194 15.49 -0.29 13.01
C VAL A 194 15.60 0.03 14.50
N ARG A 195 16.60 0.82 14.91
CA ARG A 195 16.74 1.27 16.31
C ARG A 195 15.48 1.95 16.80
N HIS A 196 15.00 2.91 16.03
CA HIS A 196 13.83 3.71 16.39
C HIS A 196 12.57 2.88 16.57
N LEU A 197 12.28 1.95 15.67
CA LEU A 197 11.11 1.06 15.78
C LEU A 197 11.22 0.13 16.99
N ILE A 198 12.42 -0.39 17.29
CA ILE A 198 12.66 -1.23 18.47
C ILE A 198 12.46 -0.42 19.76
N GLU A 199 12.97 0.80 19.82
CA GLU A 199 12.78 1.73 20.95
C GLU A 199 11.30 2.09 21.14
N ARG A 200 10.52 2.17 20.05
CA ARG A 200 9.05 2.36 20.09
C ARG A 200 8.27 1.08 20.42
N GLY A 201 8.95 -0.04 20.69
CA GLY A 201 8.33 -1.28 21.18
C GLY A 201 7.92 -2.28 20.09
N ALA A 202 8.50 -2.21 18.89
CA ALA A 202 8.22 -3.19 17.84
C ALA A 202 8.58 -4.61 18.27
N ASN A 203 7.73 -5.58 17.93
CA ASN A 203 7.91 -6.97 18.31
C ASN A 203 9.04 -7.64 17.48
N LEU A 204 10.17 -7.90 18.14
CA LEU A 204 11.34 -8.58 17.56
C LEU A 204 11.06 -10.02 17.11
N GLN A 205 10.03 -10.66 17.66
CA GLN A 205 9.64 -12.04 17.37
C GLN A 205 8.48 -12.14 16.37
N ALA A 206 8.02 -11.01 15.81
CA ALA A 206 6.99 -11.02 14.78
C ALA A 206 7.43 -11.90 13.60
N GLN A 207 6.50 -12.71 13.10
CA GLN A 207 6.71 -13.58 11.95
C GLN A 207 5.81 -13.16 10.81
N ASN A 208 6.36 -13.12 9.61
CA ASN A 208 5.57 -12.89 8.40
C ASN A 208 4.81 -14.16 7.98
N CYS A 209 4.06 -14.10 6.86
CA CYS A 209 3.28 -15.22 6.33
C CYS A 209 4.13 -16.42 5.88
N VAL A 210 5.45 -16.37 5.89
CA VAL A 210 6.32 -17.55 5.66
C VAL A 210 7.12 -17.95 6.90
N GLY A 211 6.77 -17.39 8.07
CA GLY A 211 7.42 -17.70 9.35
C GLY A 211 8.77 -17.01 9.54
N MET A 212 9.17 -16.13 8.62
CA MET A 212 10.42 -15.40 8.73
C MET A 212 10.28 -14.28 9.77
N THR A 213 11.28 -14.19 10.65
CA THR A 213 11.48 -13.09 11.59
C THR A 213 12.48 -12.08 11.04
N ILE A 214 12.65 -10.95 11.73
CA ILE A 214 13.67 -9.95 11.39
C ILE A 214 15.11 -10.51 11.39
N GLY A 215 15.36 -11.60 12.13
CA GLY A 215 16.63 -12.32 12.08
C GLY A 215 16.89 -12.95 10.70
N HIS A 216 15.85 -13.49 10.05
CA HIS A 216 15.95 -14.03 8.69
C HIS A 216 16.19 -12.92 7.68
N TYR A 217 15.45 -11.81 7.79
CA TYR A 217 15.64 -10.64 6.95
C TYR A 217 17.03 -10.02 7.10
N ALA A 218 17.59 -9.98 8.31
CA ALA A 218 18.96 -9.52 8.53
C ALA A 218 19.98 -10.36 7.74
N ILE A 219 19.79 -11.69 7.71
CA ILE A 219 20.63 -12.58 6.89
C ILE A 219 20.47 -12.28 5.40
N ASP A 220 19.24 -12.07 4.93
CA ASP A 220 18.94 -11.76 3.52
C ASP A 220 19.59 -10.44 3.05
N THR A 221 19.83 -9.48 3.97
CA THR A 221 20.53 -8.23 3.62
C THR A 221 22.02 -8.43 3.29
N ASN A 222 22.60 -9.55 3.73
CA ASN A 222 24.04 -9.82 3.70
C ASN A 222 24.91 -8.68 4.30
N ASP A 223 24.35 -7.91 5.23
CA ASP A 223 25.04 -6.82 5.91
C ASP A 223 25.49 -7.28 7.29
N LEU A 224 26.80 -7.48 7.47
CA LEU A 224 27.36 -7.93 8.74
C LEU A 224 27.01 -6.98 9.91
N THR A 225 26.92 -5.67 9.66
CA THR A 225 26.58 -4.68 10.70
C THR A 225 25.13 -4.84 11.13
N MET A 226 24.20 -4.98 10.17
CA MET A 226 22.80 -5.25 10.47
C MET A 226 22.62 -6.58 11.19
N VAL A 227 23.27 -7.65 10.72
CA VAL A 227 23.23 -8.98 11.35
C VAL A 227 23.76 -8.91 12.79
N LYS A 228 24.90 -8.24 13.02
CA LYS A 228 25.47 -8.06 14.35
C LYS A 228 24.50 -7.36 15.28
N TYR A 229 23.91 -6.26 14.82
CA TYR A 229 22.96 -5.45 15.58
C TYR A 229 21.68 -6.24 15.92
N VAL A 230 21.01 -6.80 14.91
CA VAL A 230 19.74 -7.54 15.06
C VAL A 230 19.89 -8.72 16.01
N LEU A 231 20.92 -9.53 15.83
CA LEU A 231 21.21 -10.65 16.74
C LEU A 231 21.68 -10.18 18.13
N GLY A 232 22.20 -8.96 18.24
CA GLY A 232 22.51 -8.32 19.52
C GLY A 232 21.27 -7.98 20.35
N GLN A 233 20.10 -7.90 19.72
CA GLN A 233 18.80 -7.68 20.39
C GLN A 233 18.20 -8.96 21.00
N GLY A 234 18.99 -10.03 21.14
CA GLY A 234 18.54 -11.28 21.76
C GLY A 234 17.74 -12.21 20.85
N ILE A 235 17.82 -12.04 19.53
CA ILE A 235 17.16 -12.95 18.58
C ILE A 235 17.85 -14.31 18.59
N SER A 236 17.04 -15.37 18.75
CA SER A 236 17.52 -16.74 18.71
C SER A 236 18.05 -17.13 17.33
N LEU A 237 19.26 -17.69 17.31
CA LEU A 237 19.86 -18.29 16.09
C LEU A 237 19.06 -19.51 15.59
N GLU A 238 18.26 -20.10 16.49
CA GLU A 238 17.48 -21.32 16.26
C GLU A 238 16.03 -21.02 15.86
N THR A 239 15.69 -19.74 15.65
CA THR A 239 14.40 -19.36 15.07
C THR A 239 14.22 -20.05 13.73
N ARG A 240 13.02 -20.59 13.47
CA ARG A 240 12.72 -21.33 12.24
C ARG A 240 11.61 -20.65 11.45
N ASP A 241 11.81 -20.57 10.14
CA ASP A 241 10.74 -20.26 9.19
C ASP A 241 9.83 -21.49 8.95
N ARG A 242 8.82 -21.35 8.07
CA ARG A 242 7.90 -22.45 7.73
C ARG A 242 8.57 -23.63 7.00
N CYS A 243 9.78 -23.45 6.47
CA CYS A 243 10.59 -24.53 5.89
C CYS A 243 11.45 -25.25 6.94
N HIS A 244 11.31 -24.89 8.23
CA HIS A 244 12.18 -25.30 9.33
C HIS A 244 13.63 -24.82 9.18
N TRP A 245 13.88 -23.80 8.34
CA TRP A 245 15.21 -23.26 8.18
C TRP A 245 15.55 -22.33 9.35
N THR A 246 16.64 -22.65 10.03
CA THR A 246 17.29 -21.73 10.98
C THR A 246 18.12 -20.68 10.24
N LEU A 247 18.60 -19.66 10.95
CA LEU A 247 19.39 -18.57 10.33
C LEU A 247 20.62 -19.07 9.55
N ILE A 248 21.29 -20.13 10.04
CA ILE A 248 22.42 -20.72 9.33
C ILE A 248 22.03 -21.41 8.01
N PHE A 249 20.86 -22.06 7.93
CA PHE A 249 20.35 -22.63 6.67
C PHE A 249 20.12 -21.51 5.66
N ARG A 250 19.41 -20.45 6.08
CA ARG A 250 19.13 -19.29 5.24
C ARG A 250 20.43 -18.64 4.75
N ALA A 251 21.39 -18.41 5.64
CA ALA A 251 22.67 -17.78 5.29
C ALA A 251 23.44 -18.57 4.22
N ILE A 252 23.46 -19.90 4.36
CA ILE A 252 24.14 -20.77 3.39
C ILE A 252 23.37 -20.78 2.05
N TYR A 253 22.06 -21.01 2.09
CA TYR A 253 21.23 -21.12 0.89
C TYR A 253 21.20 -19.82 0.08
N MET A 254 21.06 -18.68 0.76
CA MET A 254 21.06 -17.34 0.16
C MET A 254 22.45 -16.86 -0.24
N ARG A 255 23.49 -17.69 -0.08
CA ARG A 255 24.89 -17.37 -0.42
C ARG A 255 25.39 -16.11 0.30
N ALA A 256 25.05 -15.97 1.58
CA ALA A 256 25.56 -14.90 2.41
C ALA A 256 27.10 -14.94 2.47
N SER A 257 27.69 -13.79 2.73
CA SER A 257 29.14 -13.62 2.89
C SER A 257 29.70 -14.56 3.96
N VAL A 258 30.96 -14.95 3.76
CA VAL A 258 31.67 -15.81 4.70
C VAL A 258 31.71 -15.16 6.08
N ASP A 259 31.80 -13.83 6.17
CA ASP A 259 31.82 -13.11 7.44
C ASP A 259 30.51 -13.23 8.23
N VAL A 260 29.35 -13.16 7.54
CA VAL A 260 28.05 -13.40 8.18
C VAL A 260 27.97 -14.83 8.70
N VAL A 261 28.40 -15.82 7.90
CA VAL A 261 28.42 -17.23 8.32
C VAL A 261 29.37 -17.45 9.49
N ARG A 262 30.59 -16.89 9.44
CA ARG A 262 31.59 -16.95 10.51
C ARG A 262 31.04 -16.37 11.80
N HIS A 263 30.37 -15.21 11.73
CA HIS A 263 29.73 -14.57 12.87
C HIS A 263 28.61 -15.43 13.50
N LEU A 264 27.80 -16.12 12.69
CA LEU A 264 26.81 -17.09 13.19
C LEU A 264 27.47 -18.28 13.91
N LEU A 265 28.57 -18.81 13.35
CA LEU A 265 29.33 -19.92 13.92
C LEU A 265 30.03 -19.53 15.24
N GLU A 266 30.55 -18.32 15.33
CA GLU A 266 31.14 -17.75 16.54
C GLU A 266 30.11 -17.68 17.68
N ARG A 267 28.86 -17.35 17.36
CA ARG A 267 27.74 -17.36 18.30
C ARG A 267 27.17 -18.75 18.62
N LYS A 268 27.87 -19.82 18.20
CA LYS A 268 27.57 -21.23 18.53
C LYS A 268 26.17 -21.70 18.06
N CYS A 269 25.74 -21.31 16.86
CA CYS A 269 24.54 -21.88 16.26
C CYS A 269 24.62 -23.41 16.11
N ARG A 270 23.49 -24.10 16.20
CA ARG A 270 23.44 -25.55 16.05
C ARG A 270 23.61 -25.92 14.58
N LEU A 271 24.52 -26.87 14.30
CA LEU A 271 24.83 -27.32 12.94
C LEU A 271 24.28 -28.72 12.61
N LYS A 272 23.93 -29.51 13.64
CA LYS A 272 23.31 -30.84 13.47
C LYS A 272 21.79 -30.78 13.37
N VAL A 273 21.24 -29.60 13.12
CA VAL A 273 19.82 -29.38 12.86
C VAL A 273 19.45 -29.91 11.48
N LYS A 274 18.19 -30.32 11.35
CA LYS A 274 17.63 -30.83 10.10
C LYS A 274 16.42 -29.98 9.70
N ASP A 275 16.30 -29.73 8.40
CA ASP A 275 15.13 -29.08 7.84
C ASP A 275 13.96 -30.08 7.65
N ARG A 276 12.89 -29.65 6.98
CA ARG A 276 11.73 -30.50 6.67
C ARG A 276 12.10 -31.73 5.82
N LEU A 277 13.12 -31.62 4.96
CA LEU A 277 13.62 -32.70 4.11
C LEU A 277 14.69 -33.57 4.79
N ARG A 278 14.92 -33.38 6.10
CA ARG A 278 15.96 -34.06 6.88
C ARG A 278 17.40 -33.73 6.44
N LEU A 279 17.59 -32.65 5.67
CA LEU A 279 18.87 -32.17 5.17
C LEU A 279 19.55 -31.27 6.22
N THR A 280 20.87 -31.24 6.20
CA THR A 280 21.69 -30.48 7.16
C THR A 280 22.26 -29.21 6.52
N PRO A 281 22.69 -28.21 7.32
CA PRO A 281 23.37 -27.02 6.79
C PRO A 281 24.59 -27.38 5.92
N LEU A 282 25.33 -28.43 6.28
CA LEU A 282 26.47 -28.92 5.51
C LEU A 282 26.04 -29.47 4.13
N TYR A 283 24.89 -30.14 4.04
CA TYR A 283 24.35 -30.58 2.75
C TYR A 283 24.10 -29.39 1.82
N TYR A 284 23.42 -28.35 2.32
CA TYR A 284 23.20 -27.13 1.54
C TYR A 284 24.50 -26.42 1.17
N ALA A 285 25.50 -26.39 2.05
CA ALA A 285 26.80 -25.79 1.75
C ALA A 285 27.51 -26.52 0.60
N ASN A 286 27.47 -27.86 0.58
CA ASN A 286 28.00 -28.66 -0.52
C ASN A 286 27.22 -28.42 -1.82
N MET A 287 25.89 -28.32 -1.75
CA MET A 287 25.04 -28.05 -2.91
C MET A 287 25.29 -26.67 -3.52
N VAL A 288 25.53 -25.66 -2.67
CA VAL A 288 25.87 -24.29 -3.10
C VAL A 288 27.29 -24.20 -3.64
N GLY A 289 28.22 -25.02 -3.12
CA GLY A 289 29.60 -25.13 -3.61
C GLY A 289 30.58 -24.07 -3.05
N ASN A 290 30.29 -23.47 -1.89
CA ASN A 290 31.22 -22.52 -1.27
C ASN A 290 32.25 -23.24 -0.38
N GLU A 291 33.43 -23.49 -0.92
CA GLU A 291 34.52 -24.23 -0.26
C GLU A 291 35.00 -23.64 1.06
N GLU A 292 34.95 -22.32 1.23
CA GLU A 292 35.33 -21.70 2.51
C GLU A 292 34.28 -21.98 3.59
N ILE A 293 32.99 -21.84 3.26
CA ILE A 293 31.90 -22.18 4.17
C ILE A 293 31.91 -23.67 4.51
N ILE A 294 32.14 -24.55 3.53
CA ILE A 294 32.24 -26.00 3.75
C ILE A 294 33.38 -26.31 4.73
N ARG A 295 34.57 -25.73 4.52
CA ARG A 295 35.71 -25.88 5.44
C ARG A 295 35.38 -25.38 6.85
N LEU A 296 34.74 -24.22 6.99
CA LEU A 296 34.34 -23.67 8.29
C LEU A 296 33.35 -24.58 9.02
N LEU A 297 32.35 -25.11 8.31
CA LEU A 297 31.35 -26.03 8.88
C LEU A 297 31.98 -27.37 9.28
N ARG A 298 32.81 -27.98 8.43
CA ARG A 298 33.54 -29.23 8.73
C ARG A 298 34.43 -29.08 9.97
N ARG A 299 35.21 -28.00 10.03
CA ARG A 299 36.04 -27.67 11.19
C ARG A 299 35.23 -27.56 12.49
N ARG A 300 34.03 -26.97 12.45
CA ARG A 300 33.14 -26.87 13.63
C ARG A 300 32.43 -28.19 13.97
N LEU A 301 32.15 -29.02 12.97
CA LEU A 301 31.55 -30.34 13.15
C LEU A 301 32.56 -31.43 13.57
N LYS A 302 33.86 -31.15 13.47
CA LYS A 302 34.97 -32.09 13.71
C LYS A 302 34.92 -33.30 12.78
N ILE A 303 34.68 -33.06 11.50
CA ILE A 303 34.67 -34.03 10.40
C ILE A 303 35.47 -33.52 9.21
#